data_AF-A0A212KP60-F1
#
_entry.id   AF-A0A212KP60-F1
#
_cell.length_a   1.000
_cell.length_b   1.000
_cell.length_c   1.000
_cell.angle_alpha   90.00
_cell.angle_beta   90.00
_cell.angle_gamma   90.00
#
_symmetry.space_group_name_H-M   'P 1'
#
loop_
_entity.id
_entity.type
_entity.pdbx_description
1 polymer ?
#
loop_
_entity_poly.entity_id
_entity_poly.type
_entity_poly.pdbx_seq_one_letter_code
_entity_poly.pdbx_strand_id
1 'polypeptide(L)'
;MVAQKVKVKLFLGVRLTKDLEIHLSESSEWKSACAVKKNTEEELAIVHYEKKPYLGIFFDEESPSVEKIKKSEIFFFQKLHYYLPETKVRPLQLTVFSQVFIS
;
A
#
# COMPACT_ATOMS: atom_id res chain seq x y z
N MET A 1 -34.21 8.10 0.56
CA MET A 1 -33.18 7.67 -0.41
C MET A 1 -31.82 8.03 0.20
N VAL A 2 -31.01 7.03 0.57
CA VAL A 2 -29.65 7.28 1.05
C VAL A 2 -28.81 7.56 -0.20
N ALA A 3 -28.25 8.76 -0.32
CA ALA A 3 -27.38 9.11 -1.43
C ALA A 3 -26.12 8.23 -1.34
N GLN A 4 -25.95 7.31 -2.28
CA GLN A 4 -24.72 6.53 -2.40
C GLN A 4 -23.58 7.51 -2.67
N LYS A 5 -22.59 7.55 -1.78
CA LYS A 5 -21.38 8.35 -1.98
C LYS A 5 -20.34 7.46 -2.64
N VAL A 6 -19.94 7.85 -3.85
CA VAL A 6 -18.81 7.24 -4.56
C VAL A 6 -17.58 8.04 -4.20
N LYS A 7 -16.56 7.39 -3.64
CA LYS A 7 -15.25 7.98 -3.38
C LYS A 7 -14.19 7.24 -4.18
N VAL A 8 -13.38 7.98 -4.95
CA VAL A 8 -12.24 7.42 -5.68
C VAL A 8 -10.97 7.79 -4.93
N LYS A 9 -10.11 6.81 -4.68
CA LYS A 9 -8.75 7.06 -4.18
C LYS A 9 -7.74 6.45 -5.14
N LEU A 10 -6.58 7.08 -5.27
CA LEU A 10 -5.44 6.44 -5.91
C LEU A 10 -4.69 5.58 -4.88
N PHE A 11 -4.14 4.49 -5.36
CA PHE A 11 -3.31 3.56 -4.60
C PHE A 11 -1.96 3.41 -5.31
N LEU A 12 -0.89 3.43 -4.54
CA LEU A 12 0.47 3.15 -5.00
C LEU A 12 1.03 2.00 -4.19
N GLY A 13 1.50 0.96 -4.89
CA GLY A 13 2.05 -0.20 -4.21
C GLY A 13 2.73 -1.19 -5.13
N VAL A 14 3.19 -2.27 -4.53
CA VAL A 14 3.89 -3.36 -5.21
C VAL A 14 3.03 -4.61 -5.16
N ARG A 15 3.14 -5.44 -6.19
CA ARG A 15 2.47 -6.73 -6.18
C ARG A 15 3.05 -7.57 -5.04
N LEU A 16 2.15 -8.08 -4.20
CA LEU A 16 2.51 -8.95 -3.11
C LEU A 16 2.74 -10.36 -3.67
N THR A 17 4.00 -10.72 -3.88
CA THR A 17 4.40 -12.07 -4.31
C THR A 17 4.51 -12.99 -3.10
N LYS A 18 4.42 -14.30 -3.31
CA LYS A 18 4.57 -15.29 -2.21
C LYS A 18 5.87 -15.09 -1.41
N ASP A 19 6.97 -14.79 -2.09
CA ASP A 19 8.24 -14.51 -1.42
C ASP A 19 8.13 -13.29 -0.50
N LEU A 20 7.49 -12.21 -0.98
CA LEU A 20 7.29 -11.01 -0.20
C LEU A 20 6.31 -11.26 0.98
N GLU A 21 5.26 -12.06 0.76
CA GLU A 21 4.34 -12.49 1.83
C GLU A 21 5.07 -13.25 2.93
N ILE A 22 5.93 -14.19 2.56
CA ILE A 22 6.71 -14.99 3.51
C ILE A 22 7.60 -14.06 4.34
N HIS A 23 8.38 -13.20 3.69
CA HIS A 23 9.25 -12.27 4.40
C HIS A 23 8.49 -11.31 5.32
N LEU A 24 7.34 -10.79 4.89
CA LEU A 24 6.49 -9.94 5.74
C LEU A 24 5.90 -10.74 6.91
N SER A 25 5.55 -12.00 6.68
CA SER A 25 5.08 -12.90 7.74
C SER A 25 6.16 -13.29 8.74
N GLU A 26 7.43 -13.00 8.47
CA GLU A 26 8.55 -13.19 9.40
C GLU A 26 8.82 -11.92 10.22
N SER A 27 8.53 -10.73 9.69
CA SER A 27 8.70 -9.45 10.37
C SER A 27 7.78 -9.29 11.59
N SER A 28 8.37 -9.09 12.76
CA SER A 28 7.70 -8.74 14.02
C SER A 28 6.99 -7.39 13.95
N GLU A 29 7.62 -6.43 13.27
CA GLU A 29 7.16 -5.06 13.10
C GLU A 29 5.91 -5.03 12.23
N TRP A 30 5.90 -5.80 11.13
CA TRP A 30 4.74 -5.94 10.26
C TRP A 30 3.56 -6.60 10.97
N LYS A 31 3.80 -7.68 11.73
CA LYS A 31 2.76 -8.35 12.53
C LYS A 31 2.13 -7.40 13.54
N SER A 32 2.96 -6.59 14.19
CA SER A 32 2.52 -5.60 15.17
C SER A 32 1.68 -4.50 14.52
N ALA A 33 2.11 -4.00 13.36
CA ALA A 33 1.35 -3.03 12.57
C ALA A 33 -0.01 -3.59 12.13
N CYS A 34 -0.07 -4.83 11.65
CA CYS A 34 -1.35 -5.47 11.28
C CYS A 34 -2.30 -5.65 12.46
N ALA A 35 -1.77 -5.89 13.67
CA ALA A 35 -2.58 -6.06 14.88
C ALA A 35 -3.19 -4.74 15.36
N VAL A 36 -2.46 -3.64 15.20
CA VAL A 36 -2.94 -2.29 15.48
C VAL A 36 -3.70 -1.81 14.25
N LYS A 37 -4.98 -2.16 14.12
CA LYS A 37 -5.88 -1.67 13.05
C LYS A 37 -6.15 -0.16 13.16
N LYS A 38 -5.12 0.67 13.09
CA LYS A 38 -5.26 2.10 12.84
C LYS A 38 -5.14 2.24 11.33
N ASN A 39 -6.29 2.33 10.66
CA ASN A 39 -6.37 2.79 9.26
C ASN A 39 -5.95 4.27 9.18
N THR A 40 -4.73 4.57 9.60
CA THR A 40 -4.09 5.88 9.48
C THR A 40 -3.38 5.94 8.14
N GLU A 41 -3.39 7.14 7.56
CA GLU A 41 -3.04 7.48 6.17
C GLU A 41 -1.58 7.15 5.79
N GLU A 42 -0.77 6.76 6.77
CA GLU A 42 0.65 6.46 6.62
C GLU A 42 0.98 4.97 6.71
N GLU A 43 -0.01 4.09 6.93
CA GLU A 43 0.23 2.65 7.05
C GLU A 43 0.11 1.93 5.71
N LEU A 44 0.95 0.90 5.53
CA LEU A 44 0.86 0.05 4.36
C LEU A 44 -0.41 -0.81 4.49
N ALA A 45 -1.23 -0.79 3.44
CA ALA A 45 -2.43 -1.60 3.33
C ALA A 45 -2.24 -2.69 2.27
N ILE A 46 -2.85 -3.84 2.52
CA ILE A 46 -3.00 -4.90 1.52
C ILE A 46 -4.35 -4.70 0.82
N VAL A 47 -4.31 -4.52 -0.49
CA VAL A 47 -5.49 -4.36 -1.35
C VAL A 47 -5.48 -5.39 -2.47
N HIS A 48 -6.65 -5.64 -3.07
CA HIS A 48 -6.77 -6.55 -4.20
C HIS A 48 -7.12 -5.76 -5.46
N TYR A 49 -6.29 -5.89 -6.50
CA TYR A 49 -6.52 -5.32 -7.83
C TYR A 49 -6.37 -6.43 -8.87
N GLU A 50 -7.38 -6.60 -9.73
CA GLU A 50 -7.43 -7.69 -10.72
C GLU A 50 -7.17 -9.10 -10.12
N LYS A 51 -7.76 -9.38 -8.95
CA LYS A 51 -7.58 -10.65 -8.20
C LYS A 51 -6.13 -10.91 -7.74
N LYS A 52 -5.25 -9.90 -7.77
CA LYS A 52 -3.88 -9.99 -7.26
C LYS A 52 -3.76 -9.11 -6.01
N PRO A 53 -3.07 -9.58 -4.95
CA PRO A 53 -2.79 -8.77 -3.78
C PRO A 53 -1.67 -7.76 -4.07
N TYR A 54 -1.81 -6.57 -3.53
CA TYR A 54 -0.84 -5.48 -3.58
C TYR A 54 -0.64 -4.90 -2.18
N LEU A 55 0.60 -4.56 -1.85
CA LEU A 55 0.96 -3.86 -0.63
C LEU A 55 1.35 -2.42 -0.98
N GLY A 56 0.78 -1.44 -0.28
CA GLY A 56 0.96 -0.04 -0.68
C GLY A 56 0.22 0.95 0.19
N ILE A 57 0.09 2.17 -0.31
CA ILE A 57 -0.52 3.31 0.38
C ILE A 57 -1.61 3.94 -0.50
N PHE A 58 -2.61 4.51 0.16
CA PHE A 58 -3.62 5.33 -0.49
C PHE A 58 -3.17 6.79 -0.51
N PHE A 59 -3.54 7.52 -1.57
CA PHE A 59 -3.49 8.97 -1.56
C PHE A 59 -4.81 9.53 -0.99
N ASP A 60 -4.70 10.58 -0.18
CA ASP A 60 -5.88 11.27 0.37
C ASP A 60 -6.50 12.26 -0.60
N GLU A 61 -5.70 12.79 -1.52
CA GLU A 61 -6.13 13.65 -2.60
C GLU A 61 -6.60 12.83 -3.81
N GLU A 62 -7.69 13.26 -4.43
CA GLU A 62 -8.23 12.62 -5.65
C GLU A 62 -7.30 12.79 -6.85
N SER A 63 -6.45 13.81 -6.85
CA SER A 63 -5.56 14.16 -7.96
C SER A 63 -4.17 14.59 -7.46
N PRO A 64 -3.33 13.64 -7.03
CA PRO A 64 -2.00 13.93 -6.53
C PRO A 64 -1.10 14.46 -7.64
N SER A 65 -0.25 15.42 -7.26
CA SER A 65 0.80 15.89 -8.14
C SER A 65 1.84 14.79 -8.39
N VAL A 66 2.52 14.85 -9.54
CA VAL A 66 3.63 13.93 -9.86
C VAL A 66 4.72 13.98 -8.79
N GLU A 67 4.98 15.15 -8.21
CA GLU A 67 5.95 15.31 -7.11
C GLU A 67 5.51 14.58 -5.85
N LYS A 68 4.21 14.64 -5.50
CA LYS A 68 3.67 13.87 -4.37
C LYS A 68 3.81 12.38 -4.62
N ILE A 69 3.49 11.91 -5.83
CA ILE A 69 3.66 10.49 -6.19
C ILE A 69 5.11 10.06 -5.95
N LYS A 70 6.10 10.80 -6.47
CA LYS A 70 7.53 10.49 -6.25
C LYS A 70 7.93 10.49 -4.77
N LYS A 71 7.40 11.43 -3.96
CA LYS A 71 7.66 11.44 -2.51
C LYS A 71 7.04 10.21 -1.83
N SER A 72 5.82 9.84 -2.24
CA SER A 72 5.13 8.65 -1.76
C SER A 72 5.84 7.34 -2.15
N GLU A 73 6.49 7.28 -3.32
CA GLU A 73 7.34 6.15 -3.70
C GLU A 73 8.52 5.96 -2.75
N ILE A 74 9.24 7.06 -2.46
CA ILE A 74 10.37 7.04 -1.52
C ILE A 74 9.92 6.60 -0.14
N PHE A 75 8.81 7.19 0.35
CA PHE A 75 8.23 6.83 1.65
C PHE A 75 7.81 5.37 1.72
N PHE A 76 7.15 4.87 0.66
CA PHE A 76 6.74 3.47 0.56
C PHE A 76 7.95 2.53 0.69
N PHE A 77 9.04 2.80 -0.05
CA PHE A 77 10.24 1.97 0.03
C PHE A 77 10.94 2.07 1.40
N GLN A 78 10.94 3.24 2.03
CA GLN A 78 11.46 3.40 3.39
C GLN A 78 10.66 2.55 4.40
N LYS A 79 9.33 2.58 4.33
CA LYS A 79 8.45 1.72 5.16
C LYS A 79 8.67 0.25 4.87
N LEU A 80 8.76 -0.13 3.59
CA LEU A 80 9.00 -1.51 3.22
C LEU A 80 10.34 -2.00 3.75
N HIS A 81 11.41 -1.19 3.65
CA HIS A 81 12.73 -1.52 4.18
C HIS A 81 12.74 -1.59 5.71
N TYR A 82 11.96 -0.75 6.39
CA TYR A 82 11.78 -0.85 7.84
C TYR A 82 11.20 -2.20 8.25
N TYR A 83 10.20 -2.72 7.52
CA TYR A 83 9.65 -4.05 7.78
C TYR A 83 10.57 -5.19 7.29
N LEU A 84 11.39 -4.92 6.27
CA LEU A 84 12.21 -5.91 5.56
C LEU A 84 13.66 -5.42 5.38
N PRO A 85 14.45 -5.33 6.45
CA PRO A 85 15.79 -4.73 6.40
C PRO A 85 16.81 -5.56 5.60
N GLU A 86 16.69 -6.89 5.61
CA GLU A 86 17.68 -7.81 5.01
C GLU A 86 17.30 -8.31 3.61
N THR A 87 16.08 -8.01 3.16
CA THR A 87 15.59 -8.57 1.91
C THR A 87 16.34 -7.91 0.75
N LYS A 88 17.00 -8.71 -0.08
CA LYS A 88 17.41 -8.30 -1.43
C LYS A 88 16.14 -8.14 -2.24
N VAL A 89 15.45 -7.03 -2.01
CA VAL A 89 14.23 -6.71 -2.72
C VAL A 89 14.66 -6.48 -4.16
N ARG A 90 14.50 -7.51 -5.01
CA ARG A 90 14.59 -7.39 -6.47
C ARG A 90 13.81 -6.13 -6.87
N PRO A 91 14.17 -5.44 -7.97
CA PRO A 91 13.48 -4.21 -8.35
C PRO A 91 11.97 -4.43 -8.33
N LEU A 92 11.29 -3.89 -7.32
CA LEU A 92 9.84 -4.01 -7.19
C LEU A 92 9.24 -3.03 -8.17
N GLN A 93 8.40 -3.55 -9.04
CA GLN A 93 7.62 -2.71 -9.92
C GLN A 93 6.49 -2.07 -9.11
N LEU A 94 6.62 -0.77 -8.89
CA LEU A 94 5.53 0.05 -8.38
C LEU A 94 4.42 0.12 -9.41
N THR A 95 3.19 -0.01 -8.92
CA THR A 95 1.97 0.10 -9.70
C THR A 95 1.09 1.14 -9.05
N VAL A 96 0.53 2.03 -9.87
CA VAL A 96 -0.44 3.04 -9.45
C VAL A 96 -1.77 2.74 -10.12
N PHE A 97 -2.84 2.65 -9.35
CA PHE A 97 -4.19 2.41 -9.86
C PHE A 97 -5.24 3.13 -9.00
N SER A 98 -6.41 3.36 -9.58
CA SER A 98 -7.55 3.92 -8.86
C SER A 98 -8.38 2.81 -8.21
N GLN A 99 -8.94 3.10 -7.05
CA GLN A 99 -9.86 2.24 -6.34
C GLN A 99 -11.12 3.01 -5.98
N VAL A 100 -12.27 2.44 -6.34
CA VAL A 100 -13.59 3.03 -6.13
C VAL A 100 -14.21 2.42 -4.88
N PHE A 101 -14.62 3.28 -3.97
CA PHE A 101 -15.31 2.95 -2.73
C PHE A 101 -16.77 3.39 -2.86
N ILE A 102 -17.70 2.46 -2.67
CA ILE A 102 -19.14 2.69 -2.71
C ILE A 102 -19.67 2.48 -1.29
N SER A 103 -20.34 3.51 -0.74
CA SER A 103 -20.97 3.48 0.58
C SER A 103 -22.46 3.77 0.52
#